data_AF-A0A4P5XUG1-F1
#
_entry.id   AF-A0A4P5XUG1-F1
#
_cell.length_a   1.000
_cell.length_b   1.000
_cell.length_c   1.000
_cell.angle_alpha   90.00
_cell.angle_beta   90.00
_cell.angle_gamma   90.00
#
_symmetry.space_group_name_H-M   'P 1'
#
loop_
_entity.id
_entity.type
_entity.pdbx_description
1 polymer ?
#
loop_
_entity_poly.entity_id
_entity_poly.type
_entity_poly.pdbx_seq_one_letter_code
_entity_poly.pdbx_strand_id
1 'polypeptide(L)'
;MRPGSYAAIISGLWPVALRYPNNAEIEFATDNAGRLHVIAPVEQAAFIRQAAAWAQRNASLIRLGFPGLASDPLPIVERIVFTDATQAVDWHHCGVRLDLVIRAQEKFVHVSLNDDRTLKP
;
A
#
# COMPACT_ATOMS: atom_id res chain seq x y z
N MET A 1 -3.22 1.70 19.40
CA MET A 1 -1.77 1.73 19.11
C MET A 1 -1.59 1.23 17.69
N ARG A 2 -1.02 2.03 16.80
CA ARG A 2 -0.73 1.67 15.41
C ARG A 2 0.71 1.14 15.29
N PRO A 3 1.02 0.33 14.26
CA PRO A 3 2.40 -0.03 13.98
C PRO A 3 3.22 1.18 13.52
N GLY A 4 4.55 1.10 13.63
CA GLY A 4 5.44 2.15 13.12
C GLY A 4 5.58 2.17 11.59
N SER A 5 5.22 1.08 10.92
CA SER A 5 5.13 0.99 9.45
C SER A 5 4.24 -0.17 9.05
N TYR A 6 3.26 0.08 8.19
CA TYR A 6 2.44 -0.96 7.57
C TYR A 6 3.23 -1.74 6.51
N ALA A 7 4.08 -1.05 5.73
CA ALA A 7 4.94 -1.68 4.73
C ALA A 7 5.85 -2.77 5.32
N ALA A 8 6.31 -2.60 6.56
CA ALA A 8 7.17 -3.56 7.24
C ALA A 8 6.43 -4.80 7.78
N ILE A 9 5.09 -4.75 7.86
CA ILE A 9 4.26 -5.82 8.43
C ILE A 9 3.64 -6.67 7.33
N ILE A 10 3.25 -6.05 6.22
CA ILE A 10 2.61 -6.75 5.09
C ILE A 10 3.64 -7.67 4.44
N SER A 11 3.36 -8.97 4.46
CA SER A 11 4.30 -9.98 3.94
C SER A 11 4.56 -9.80 2.44
N GLY A 12 5.82 -9.97 2.04
CA GLY A 12 6.27 -9.84 0.65
C GLY A 12 6.46 -8.40 0.16
N LEU A 13 6.37 -7.41 1.06
CA LEU A 13 6.68 -6.02 0.77
C LEU A 13 8.01 -5.60 1.40
N TRP A 14 8.74 -4.73 0.70
CA TRP A 14 9.93 -4.05 1.20
C TRP A 14 9.68 -2.55 1.31
N PRO A 15 9.77 -1.95 2.51
CA PRO A 15 9.55 -0.52 2.69
C PRO A 15 10.49 0.32 1.83
N VAL A 16 9.94 1.33 1.19
CA VAL A 16 10.68 2.36 0.47
C VAL A 16 10.89 3.51 1.45
N ALA A 17 12.13 3.98 1.58
CA ALA A 17 12.49 5.12 2.44
C ALA A 17 12.06 6.48 1.81
N LEU A 18 10.84 6.51 1.28
CA LEU A 18 10.17 7.64 0.69
C LEU A 18 8.78 7.74 1.33
N ARG A 19 8.28 8.95 1.50
CA ARG A 19 6.90 9.21 1.94
C ARG A 19 6.20 10.06 0.90
N TYR A 20 4.87 9.97 0.85
CA TYR A 20 4.10 10.86 0.02
C TYR A 20 4.21 12.30 0.59
N PRO A 21 4.66 13.30 -0.20
CA PRO A 21 4.98 14.62 0.36
C PRO A 21 3.83 15.34 1.05
N ASN A 22 2.59 15.09 0.62
CA ASN A 22 1.41 15.78 1.15
C ASN A 22 0.74 15.03 2.31
N ASN A 23 1.19 13.81 2.63
CA ASN A 23 0.65 13.02 3.74
C ASN A 23 1.66 11.96 4.19
N ALA A 24 2.26 12.17 5.36
CA ALA A 24 3.30 11.30 5.91
C ALA A 24 2.79 9.90 6.33
N GLU A 25 1.48 9.74 6.50
CA GLU A 25 0.85 8.45 6.82
C GLU A 25 0.74 7.52 5.60
N ILE A 26 0.99 8.04 4.38
CA ILE A 26 1.02 7.22 3.17
C ILE A 26 2.44 6.71 2.95
N GLU A 27 2.57 5.39 2.97
CA GLU A 27 3.82 4.68 2.79
C GLU A 27 3.95 4.16 1.37
N PHE A 28 5.20 3.95 0.96
CA PHE A 28 5.53 3.24 -0.27
C PHE A 28 6.30 1.95 0.07
N ALA A 29 6.07 0.92 -0.73
CA ALA A 29 6.83 -0.33 -0.65
C ALA A 29 7.03 -0.92 -2.05
N THR A 30 8.04 -1.77 -2.24
CA THR A 30 8.19 -2.58 -3.44
C THR A 30 7.89 -4.04 -3.16
N ASP A 31 7.69 -4.83 -4.21
CA ASP A 31 7.61 -6.29 -4.11
C ASP A 31 8.58 -6.98 -5.09
N ASN A 32 8.62 -8.32 -5.07
CA ASN A 32 9.48 -9.13 -5.94
C ASN A 32 9.12 -9.02 -7.43
N ALA A 33 7.92 -8.54 -7.76
CA ALA A 33 7.49 -8.32 -9.13
C ALA A 33 7.87 -6.92 -9.64
N GLY A 34 8.58 -6.12 -8.83
CA GLY A 34 8.98 -4.76 -9.17
C GLY A 34 7.80 -3.79 -9.19
N ARG A 35 6.68 -4.11 -8.53
CA ARG A 35 5.53 -3.21 -8.40
C ARG A 35 5.76 -2.23 -7.25
N LEU A 36 5.27 -1.00 -7.41
CA LEU A 36 5.22 -0.03 -6.33
C LEU A 36 3.87 -0.10 -5.62
N HIS A 37 3.90 -0.44 -4.34
CA HIS A 37 2.73 -0.43 -3.47
C HIS A 37 2.57 0.94 -2.81
N VAL A 38 1.38 1.52 -2.91
CA VAL A 38 0.97 2.73 -2.21
C VAL A 38 0.05 2.32 -1.08
N ILE A 39 0.47 2.53 0.16
CA ILE A 39 -0.17 1.98 1.34
C ILE A 39 -0.73 3.14 2.16
N ALA A 40 -2.04 3.15 2.38
CA ALA A 40 -2.71 4.13 3.22
C ALA A 40 -3.50 3.43 4.33
N PRO A 41 -3.45 3.92 5.58
CA PRO A 41 -4.48 3.54 6.56
C PRO A 41 -5.85 4.06 6.10
N VAL A 42 -6.94 3.39 6.49
CA VAL A 42 -8.30 3.71 6.04
C VAL A 42 -8.68 5.18 6.25
N GLU A 43 -8.22 5.82 7.33
CA GLU A 43 -8.49 7.23 7.63
C GLU A 43 -7.86 8.19 6.60
N GLN A 44 -6.91 7.71 5.80
CA GLN A 44 -6.20 8.46 4.76
C GLN A 44 -6.51 7.93 3.35
N ALA A 45 -7.49 7.03 3.20
CA ALA A 45 -7.81 6.41 1.92
C ALA A 45 -8.19 7.42 0.83
N ALA A 46 -8.74 8.60 1.19
CA ALA A 46 -9.05 9.68 0.26
C ALA A 46 -7.83 10.20 -0.53
N PHE A 47 -6.61 9.99 -0.01
CA PHE A 47 -5.37 10.43 -0.64
C PHE A 47 -4.71 9.35 -1.51
N ILE A 48 -5.18 8.09 -1.48
CA ILE A 48 -4.45 6.97 -2.10
C ILE A 48 -4.28 7.15 -3.62
N ARG A 49 -5.33 7.60 -4.31
CA ARG A 49 -5.30 7.89 -5.76
C ARG A 49 -4.35 9.05 -6.09
N GLN A 50 -4.32 10.07 -5.24
CA GLN A 50 -3.44 11.23 -5.43
C GLN A 50 -1.97 10.85 -5.23
N ALA A 51 -1.69 9.99 -4.23
CA ALA A 51 -0.36 9.46 -3.97
C ALA A 51 0.10 8.51 -5.10
N ALA A 52 -0.78 7.65 -5.61
CA ALA A 52 -0.51 6.82 -6.79
C ALA A 52 -0.19 7.67 -8.02
N ALA A 53 -1.02 8.68 -8.31
CA ALA A 53 -0.77 9.59 -9.44
C ALA A 53 0.55 10.38 -9.26
N TRP A 54 0.89 10.78 -8.03
CA TRP A 54 2.17 11.40 -7.74
C TRP A 54 3.34 10.44 -7.99
N ALA A 55 3.25 9.20 -7.51
CA ALA A 55 4.28 8.21 -7.73
C ALA A 55 4.48 7.92 -9.22
N GLN A 56 3.39 7.86 -9.99
CA GLN A 56 3.45 7.70 -11.44
C GLN A 56 4.18 8.86 -12.12
N ARG A 57 3.86 10.10 -11.76
CA ARG A 57 4.52 11.30 -12.32
C ARG A 57 6.01 11.36 -11.96
N ASN A 58 6.41 10.75 -10.85
CA ASN A 58 7.79 10.75 -10.35
C ASN A 58 8.48 9.39 -10.59
N ALA A 59 7.92 8.51 -11.42
CA ALA A 59 8.39 7.14 -11.58
C ALA A 59 9.87 7.05 -11.98
N SER A 60 10.35 7.96 -12.83
CA SER A 60 11.77 8.03 -13.22
C SER A 60 12.69 8.26 -12.03
N LEU A 61 12.35 9.22 -11.15
CA LEU A 61 13.12 9.53 -9.95
C LEU A 61 13.04 8.39 -8.92
N ILE A 62 11.86 7.81 -8.73
CA ILE A 62 11.69 6.70 -7.79
C ILE A 62 12.53 5.50 -8.24
N ARG A 63 12.55 5.15 -9.54
CA ARG A 63 13.39 4.06 -10.07
C ARG A 63 14.88 4.28 -9.86
N LEU A 64 15.36 5.52 -9.92
CA LEU A 64 16.78 5.82 -9.63
C LEU A 64 17.14 5.48 -8.18
N GLY A 65 16.21 5.65 -7.24
CA GLY A 65 16.41 5.27 -5.83
C GLY A 65 16.17 3.78 -5.56
N PHE A 66 15.39 3.10 -6.39
CA PHE A 66 14.92 1.72 -6.18
C PHE A 66 15.00 0.91 -7.49
N PRO A 67 16.18 0.41 -7.88
CA PRO A 67 16.43 -0.18 -9.21
C PRO A 67 15.71 -1.50 -9.50
N GLY A 68 15.08 -2.12 -8.51
CA GLY A 68 14.26 -3.33 -8.69
C GLY A 68 12.84 -3.07 -9.22
N LEU A 69 12.45 -1.81 -9.40
CA LEU A 69 11.13 -1.44 -9.92
C LEU A 69 11.00 -1.71 -11.43
N ALA A 70 9.84 -2.22 -11.84
CA ALA A 70 9.53 -2.52 -13.23
C ALA A 70 9.49 -1.26 -14.11
N SER A 71 9.71 -1.46 -15.42
CA SER A 71 9.75 -0.43 -16.45
C SER A 71 8.40 0.24 -16.71
N ASP A 72 8.35 1.21 -17.63
CA ASP A 72 7.21 2.12 -17.80
C ASP A 72 6.06 1.50 -18.61
N PRO A 73 4.79 1.66 -18.20
CA PRO A 73 4.31 2.40 -17.02
C PRO A 73 4.66 1.70 -15.70
N LEU A 74 5.09 2.48 -14.69
CA LEU A 74 5.35 1.93 -13.34
C LEU A 74 4.11 1.19 -12.81
N PRO A 75 4.20 -0.13 -12.55
CA PRO A 75 3.06 -0.86 -12.02
C PRO A 75 2.78 -0.42 -10.58
N ILE A 76 1.64 0.23 -10.36
CA ILE A 76 1.22 0.71 -9.04
C ILE A 76 0.12 -0.21 -8.48
N VAL A 77 0.26 -0.58 -7.22
CA VAL A 77 -0.75 -1.31 -6.45
C VAL A 77 -1.18 -0.48 -5.26
N GLU A 78 -2.44 -0.07 -5.26
CA GLU A 78 -3.03 0.67 -4.15
C GLU A 78 -3.49 -0.30 -3.05
N ARG A 79 -3.12 -0.01 -1.80
CA ARG A 79 -3.44 -0.82 -0.61
C ARG A 79 -4.06 0.05 0.49
N ILE A 80 -5.22 -0.36 0.99
CA ILE A 80 -5.87 0.25 2.15
C ILE A 80 -5.76 -0.69 3.34
N VAL A 81 -5.26 -0.16 4.45
CA VAL A 81 -5.07 -0.91 5.68
C VAL A 81 -6.14 -0.55 6.71
N PHE A 82 -6.78 -1.58 7.23
CA PHE A 82 -7.82 -1.51 8.25
C PHE A 82 -7.33 -2.14 9.56
N THR A 83 -7.88 -1.68 10.68
CA THR A 83 -7.74 -2.37 11.98
C THR A 83 -9.01 -3.08 12.42
N ASP A 84 -10.09 -2.89 11.66
CA ASP A 84 -11.39 -3.51 11.83
C ASP A 84 -11.89 -3.96 10.44
N ALA A 85 -12.14 -5.26 10.30
CA ALA A 85 -12.52 -5.86 9.03
C ALA A 85 -13.89 -5.36 8.52
N THR A 86 -14.77 -4.90 9.42
CA THR A 86 -16.12 -4.43 9.03
C THR A 86 -16.06 -3.16 8.18
N GLN A 87 -15.02 -2.34 8.37
CA GLN A 87 -14.81 -1.11 7.59
C GLN A 87 -14.34 -1.38 6.16
N ALA A 88 -13.86 -2.59 5.87
CA ALA A 88 -13.38 -2.96 4.53
C ALA A 88 -14.52 -3.29 3.57
N VAL A 89 -15.74 -3.54 4.09
CA VAL A 89 -16.91 -3.97 3.30
C VAL A 89 -17.19 -2.99 2.15
N ASP A 90 -17.16 -1.69 2.43
CA ASP A 90 -17.46 -0.64 1.46
C ASP A 90 -16.37 -0.45 0.38
N TRP A 91 -15.21 -1.09 0.57
CA TRP A 91 -14.05 -0.96 -0.33
C TRP A 91 -13.85 -2.17 -1.25
N HIS A 92 -14.66 -3.21 -1.10
CA HIS A 92 -14.66 -4.31 -2.06
C HIS A 92 -15.05 -3.79 -3.45
N HIS A 93 -14.42 -4.34 -4.49
CA HIS A 93 -14.60 -3.94 -5.89
C HIS A 93 -14.12 -2.52 -6.25
N CYS A 94 -13.47 -1.78 -5.34
CA CYS A 94 -12.89 -0.46 -5.66
C CYS A 94 -11.54 -0.52 -6.39
N GLY A 95 -11.10 -1.71 -6.83
CA GLY A 95 -9.81 -1.89 -7.51
C GLY A 95 -8.58 -1.65 -6.63
N VAL A 96 -8.74 -1.77 -5.30
CA VAL A 96 -7.67 -1.62 -4.31
C VAL A 96 -7.48 -2.93 -3.53
N ARG A 97 -6.26 -3.16 -3.05
CA ARG A 97 -6.00 -4.24 -2.10
C ARG A 97 -6.46 -3.83 -0.70
N LEU A 98 -7.09 -4.76 -0.01
CA LEU A 98 -7.61 -4.57 1.34
C LEU A 98 -6.78 -5.42 2.29
N ASP A 99 -6.19 -4.78 3.29
CA ASP A 99 -5.32 -5.41 4.27
C ASP A 99 -5.86 -5.18 5.68
N LEU A 100 -5.98 -6.23 6.48
CA LEU A 100 -6.29 -6.12 7.90
C LEU A 100 -5.00 -6.25 8.70
N VAL A 101 -4.73 -5.27 9.58
CA VAL A 101 -3.65 -5.34 10.55
C VAL A 101 -4.24 -5.29 11.95
N ILE A 102 -4.11 -6.39 12.69
CA ILE A 102 -4.56 -6.50 14.08
C ILE A 102 -3.36 -6.65 15.02
N ARG A 103 -3.53 -6.16 16.25
CA ARG A 103 -2.58 -6.44 17.32
C ARG A 103 -3.00 -7.73 18.03
N ALA A 104 -2.13 -8.73 18.01
CA ALA A 104 -2.27 -9.96 18.77
C ALA A 104 -1.10 -10.05 19.76
N GLN A 105 -1.41 -10.01 21.06
CA GLN A 105 -0.40 -9.89 22.13
C GLN A 105 0.51 -8.66 21.90
N GLU A 106 1.83 -8.86 21.80
CA GLU A 106 2.83 -7.81 21.58
C GLU A 106 3.22 -7.64 20.10
N LYS A 107 2.55 -8.32 19.17
CA LYS A 107 2.88 -8.29 17.74
C LYS A 107 1.70 -7.80 16.90
N PHE A 108 2.03 -7.21 15.75
CA PHE A 108 1.06 -6.92 14.71
C PHE A 108 1.03 -8.09 13.73
N VAL A 109 -0.18 -8.51 13.35
CA VAL A 109 -0.44 -9.57 12.39
C VAL A 109 -1.20 -8.98 11.22
N HIS A 110 -0.77 -9.33 10.01
CA HIS A 110 -1.40 -8.93 8.76
C HIS A 110 -2.19 -10.09 8.14
N VAL A 111 -3.34 -9.76 7.57
CA VAL A 111 -4.17 -10.66 6.76
C VAL A 111 -4.65 -9.90 5.52
N SER A 112 -4.45 -10.48 4.34
CA SER A 112 -5.06 -9.96 3.11
C SER A 112 -6.55 -10.26 3.10
N LEU A 113 -7.39 -9.24 2.92
CA LEU A 113 -8.85 -9.37 2.85
C LEU A 113 -9.34 -9.64 1.41
N ASN A 114 -8.47 -9.44 0.41
CA ASN A 114 -8.80 -9.69 -0.99
C ASN A 114 -7.57 -10.15 -1.81
N ASP A 115 -7.82 -10.78 -2.96
CA ASP A 115 -6.80 -11.27 -3.90
C ASP A 115 -6.96 -10.66 -5.30
N ASP A 116 -6.03 -10.96 -6.23
CA ASP A 116 -6.08 -10.44 -7.62
C ASP A 116 -7.37 -10.83 -8.36
N ARG A 117 -8.04 -11.94 -7.97
CA ARG A 117 -9.28 -12.40 -8.61
C ARG A 117 -10.46 -11.51 -8.22
N THR A 118 -10.38 -10.90 -7.05
CA THR A 118 -11.41 -10.02 -6.47
C THR A 118 -11.21 -8.52 -6.75
N LEU A 119 -10.15 -8.14 -7.49
CA LEU A 119 -9.84 -6.74 -7.83
C LEU A 119 -10.63 -6.17 -9.02
N LYS A 120 -11.53 -6.95 -9.64
CA LYS A 120 -12.33 -6.46 -10.76
C LYS A 120 -13.42 -5.49 -10.26
N PRO A 121 -13.52 -4.28 -10.83
CA PRO A 121 -14.68 -3.41 -10.60
C PRO A 121 -15.96 -4.01 -11.16
#